data_AF-A0A2E6LQ63-F1
#
_entry.id   AF-A0A2E6LQ63-F1
#
_cell.length_a   1.000
_cell.length_b   1.000
_cell.length_c   1.000
_cell.angle_alpha   90.00
_cell.angle_beta   90.00
_cell.angle_gamma   90.00
#
_symmetry.space_group_name_H-M   'P 1'
#
loop_
_entity.id
_entity.type
_entity.pdbx_description
1 polymer ?
#
loop_
_entity_poly.entity_id
_entity_poly.type
_entity_poly.pdbx_seq_one_letter_code
_entity_poly.pdbx_strand_id
1 'polypeptide(L)'
;MDSTPDSDQKPSYLGLLNAIVLAERRGHAVLDAWRWATPLPALADTLNVVAIREQAHAAEFTKRLCELGYGVRERPSATFEADLALARSGAPDADKFRCILGYGDPEEASRPDPLAALFADRTIDPVTGALLGRFIAEERDSERRLRAAWRGLPASGDPAGGTDDDLLSEVAERIDRLTATLEELKRLRR
;
A
#
# COMPACT_ATOMS: atom_id res chain seq x y z
N MET A 1 -48.35 -0.54 -18.89
CA MET A 1 -47.63 -1.55 -18.09
C MET A 1 -46.37 -0.86 -17.63
N ASP A 2 -46.43 -0.34 -16.42
CA ASP A 2 -45.36 0.40 -15.78
C ASP A 2 -44.44 -0.64 -15.12
N SER A 3 -43.35 -0.98 -15.80
CA SER A 3 -42.32 -1.86 -15.24
C SER A 3 -41.33 -0.97 -14.51
N THR A 4 -41.66 -0.60 -13.28
CA THR A 4 -40.65 -0.16 -12.32
C THR A 4 -39.60 -1.26 -12.21
N PRO A 5 -38.31 -0.99 -12.48
CA PRO A 5 -37.27 -1.98 -12.34
C PRO A 5 -37.22 -2.45 -10.88
N ASP A 6 -37.16 -3.76 -10.71
CA ASP A 6 -37.17 -4.46 -9.43
C ASP A 6 -35.94 -4.05 -8.60
N SER A 7 -36.10 -3.00 -7.77
CA SER A 7 -35.06 -2.44 -6.92
C SER A 7 -34.75 -3.30 -5.69
N ASP A 8 -35.42 -4.44 -5.53
CA ASP A 8 -35.33 -5.32 -4.36
C ASP A 8 -34.38 -6.51 -4.56
N GLN A 9 -33.79 -6.68 -5.75
CA GLN A 9 -32.86 -7.80 -5.98
C GLN A 9 -31.47 -7.48 -5.43
N LYS A 10 -31.00 -8.32 -4.50
CA LYS A 10 -29.64 -8.26 -3.96
C LYS A 10 -28.59 -8.23 -5.09
N PRO A 11 -27.72 -7.21 -5.16
CA PRO A 11 -26.69 -7.15 -6.18
C PRO A 11 -25.73 -8.35 -6.13
N SER A 12 -25.43 -8.95 -7.28
CA SER A 12 -24.54 -10.14 -7.38
C SER A 12 -23.09 -9.83 -7.02
N TYR A 13 -22.64 -8.59 -7.24
CA TYR A 13 -21.27 -8.15 -7.00
C TYR A 13 -20.95 -7.78 -5.54
N LEU A 14 -21.89 -7.90 -4.59
CA LEU A 14 -21.61 -7.57 -3.17
C LEU A 14 -20.47 -8.40 -2.57
N GLY A 15 -20.38 -9.68 -2.95
CA GLY A 15 -19.31 -10.56 -2.47
C GLY A 15 -17.93 -10.07 -2.93
N LEU A 16 -17.85 -9.55 -4.15
CA LEU A 16 -16.65 -8.95 -4.71
C LEU A 16 -16.28 -7.67 -3.95
N LEU A 17 -17.22 -6.73 -3.78
CA LEU A 17 -16.94 -5.47 -3.07
C LEU A 17 -16.45 -5.72 -1.63
N ASN A 18 -17.07 -6.69 -0.95
CA ASN A 18 -16.62 -7.09 0.38
C ASN A 18 -15.20 -7.68 0.37
N ALA A 19 -14.87 -8.50 -0.62
CA ALA A 19 -13.54 -9.08 -0.76
C ALA A 19 -12.48 -7.99 -0.97
N ILE A 20 -12.78 -6.99 -1.81
CA ILE A 20 -11.91 -5.83 -2.03
C ILE A 20 -11.68 -5.10 -0.71
N VAL A 21 -12.73 -4.67 0.01
CA VAL A 21 -12.56 -3.96 1.31
C VAL A 21 -11.63 -4.71 2.27
N LEU A 22 -11.78 -6.03 2.39
CA LEU A 22 -10.94 -6.82 3.28
C LEU A 22 -9.49 -6.95 2.79
N ALA A 23 -9.28 -7.03 1.48
CA ALA A 23 -7.94 -7.04 0.90
C ALA A 23 -7.26 -5.70 1.14
N GLU A 24 -7.91 -4.59 0.76
CA GLU A 24 -7.38 -3.23 0.88
C GLU A 24 -7.04 -2.83 2.32
N ARG A 25 -7.89 -3.20 3.30
CA ARG A 25 -7.58 -2.94 4.72
C ARG A 25 -6.31 -3.65 5.18
N ARG A 26 -6.06 -4.85 4.66
CA ARG A 26 -4.89 -5.65 5.01
C ARG A 26 -3.65 -5.16 4.27
N GLY A 27 -3.79 -4.87 2.98
CA GLY A 27 -2.74 -4.27 2.16
C GLY A 27 -2.27 -2.97 2.79
N HIS A 28 -3.19 -2.07 3.17
CA HIS A 28 -2.88 -0.87 3.94
C HIS A 28 -2.08 -1.18 5.22
N ALA A 29 -2.56 -2.08 6.08
CA ALA A 29 -1.90 -2.38 7.34
C ALA A 29 -0.49 -2.94 7.16
N VAL A 30 -0.29 -3.81 6.17
CA VAL A 30 1.00 -4.41 5.83
C VAL A 30 1.96 -3.37 5.25
N LEU A 31 1.53 -2.59 4.27
CA LEU A 31 2.38 -1.60 3.60
C LEU A 31 2.69 -0.40 4.51
N ASP A 32 1.73 0.04 5.34
CA ASP A 32 1.95 1.08 6.34
C ASP A 32 2.94 0.61 7.42
N ALA A 33 2.85 -0.63 7.87
CA ALA A 33 3.83 -1.20 8.77
C ALA A 33 5.23 -1.29 8.13
N TRP A 34 5.28 -1.70 6.86
CA TRP A 34 6.54 -1.84 6.14
C TRP A 34 7.23 -0.49 5.92
N ARG A 35 6.51 0.58 5.55
CA ARG A 35 7.16 1.89 5.32
C ARG A 35 7.90 2.43 6.54
N TRP A 36 7.48 2.06 7.75
CA TRP A 36 8.16 2.44 8.98
C TRP A 36 9.34 1.54 9.33
N ALA A 37 9.38 0.33 8.78
CA ALA A 37 10.41 -0.66 9.06
C ALA A 37 11.56 -0.66 8.03
N THR A 38 11.33 -0.19 6.80
CA THR A 38 12.39 -0.11 5.79
C THR A 38 13.40 1.00 6.12
N PRO A 39 14.71 0.76 5.96
CA PRO A 39 15.73 1.80 6.11
C PRO A 39 15.86 2.68 4.85
N LEU A 40 15.19 2.33 3.74
CA LEU A 40 15.34 3.02 2.45
C LEU A 40 14.27 4.11 2.30
N PRO A 41 14.63 5.41 2.35
CA PRO A 41 13.64 6.49 2.31
C PRO A 41 12.78 6.49 1.04
N ALA A 42 13.39 6.21 -0.12
CA ALA A 42 12.67 6.15 -1.39
C ALA A 42 11.65 4.99 -1.45
N LEU A 43 11.94 3.87 -0.78
CA LEU A 43 10.99 2.78 -0.66
C LEU A 43 9.87 3.16 0.31
N ALA A 44 10.19 3.77 1.45
CA ALA A 44 9.21 4.26 2.41
C ALA A 44 8.20 5.23 1.75
N ASP A 45 8.67 6.16 0.92
CA ASP A 45 7.82 7.08 0.17
C ASP A 45 6.91 6.34 -0.82
N THR A 46 7.44 5.36 -1.54
CA THR A 46 6.67 4.54 -2.48
C THR A 46 5.58 3.75 -1.75
N LEU A 47 5.95 3.07 -0.67
CA LEU A 47 5.03 2.31 0.18
C LEU A 47 3.95 3.22 0.78
N ASN A 48 4.30 4.44 1.20
CA ASN A 48 3.35 5.41 1.73
C ASN A 48 2.27 5.80 0.70
N VAL A 49 2.66 6.06 -0.56
CA VAL A 49 1.70 6.35 -1.63
C VAL A 49 0.72 5.20 -1.82
N VAL A 50 1.21 3.96 -1.87
CA VAL A 50 0.36 2.78 -2.06
C VAL A 50 -0.51 2.54 -0.83
N ALA A 51 0.04 2.61 0.37
CA ALA A 51 -0.71 2.43 1.62
C ALA A 51 -1.86 3.44 1.77
N ILE A 52 -1.68 4.69 1.31
CA ILE A 52 -2.76 5.70 1.28
C ILE A 52 -3.85 5.31 0.29
N ARG A 53 -3.49 4.77 -0.89
CA ARG A 53 -4.46 4.29 -1.87
C ARG A 53 -5.28 3.14 -1.33
N GLU A 54 -4.63 2.15 -0.73
CA GLU A 54 -5.30 0.99 -0.10
C GLU A 54 -6.29 1.45 0.98
N GLN A 55 -5.90 2.43 1.81
CA GLN A 55 -6.81 3.02 2.79
C GLN A 55 -8.00 3.72 2.12
N ALA A 56 -7.76 4.48 1.06
CA ALA A 56 -8.81 5.18 0.32
C ALA A 56 -9.76 4.18 -0.35
N HIS A 57 -9.25 3.16 -1.03
CA HIS A 57 -10.05 2.10 -1.67
C HIS A 57 -10.91 1.38 -0.63
N ALA A 58 -10.32 0.95 0.49
CA ALA A 58 -11.08 0.33 1.58
C ALA A 58 -12.25 1.22 2.04
N ALA A 59 -12.01 2.52 2.21
CA ALA A 59 -13.04 3.47 2.62
C ALA A 59 -14.12 3.67 1.55
N GLU A 60 -13.73 3.80 0.28
CA GLU A 60 -14.65 4.03 -0.84
C GLU A 60 -15.54 2.82 -1.12
N PHE A 61 -14.98 1.60 -1.10
CA PHE A 61 -15.78 0.38 -1.24
C PHE A 61 -16.65 0.10 0.00
N THR A 62 -16.19 0.46 1.21
CA THR A 62 -17.03 0.43 2.42
C THR A 62 -18.21 1.39 2.25
N LYS A 63 -17.96 2.63 1.82
CA LYS A 63 -19.00 3.61 1.51
C LYS A 63 -19.97 3.07 0.48
N ARG A 64 -19.48 2.45 -0.61
CA ARG A 64 -20.34 1.91 -1.66
C ARG A 64 -21.24 0.78 -1.15
N LEU A 65 -20.72 -0.12 -0.31
CA LEU A 65 -21.54 -1.14 0.35
C LEU A 65 -22.66 -0.49 1.18
N CYS A 66 -22.36 0.55 1.95
CA CYS A 66 -23.36 1.26 2.75
C CYS A 66 -24.44 1.93 1.89
N GLU A 67 -24.06 2.56 0.77
CA GLU A 67 -25.00 3.16 -0.19
C GLU A 67 -25.95 2.12 -0.81
N LEU A 68 -25.49 0.88 -0.96
CA LEU A 68 -26.29 -0.25 -1.43
C LEU A 68 -27.15 -0.88 -0.31
N GLY A 69 -27.06 -0.38 0.93
CA GLY A 69 -27.79 -0.90 2.09
C GLY A 69 -27.12 -2.08 2.79
N TYR A 70 -25.82 -2.31 2.56
CA TYR A 70 -25.06 -3.44 3.13
C TYR A 70 -23.88 -2.98 3.98
N GLY A 71 -23.47 -3.84 4.92
CA GLY A 71 -22.27 -3.66 5.73
C GLY A 71 -21.14 -4.59 5.30
N VAL A 72 -19.91 -4.23 5.67
CA VAL A 72 -18.73 -5.09 5.51
C VAL A 72 -18.87 -6.31 6.43
N ARG A 73 -18.61 -7.48 5.88
CA ARG A 73 -18.56 -8.77 6.60
C ARG A 73 -17.12 -9.20 6.73
N GLU A 74 -16.62 -9.19 7.96
CA GLU A 74 -15.28 -9.66 8.28
C GLU A 74 -15.11 -11.14 7.95
N ARG A 75 -13.92 -11.49 7.48
CA ARG A 75 -13.51 -12.87 7.19
C ARG A 75 -12.05 -13.04 7.55
N PRO A 76 -11.64 -14.07 8.30
CA PRO A 76 -10.23 -14.27 8.63
C PRO A 76 -9.38 -14.49 7.36
N SER A 77 -8.12 -14.04 7.42
CA SER A 77 -7.08 -14.38 6.44
C SER A 77 -6.10 -15.35 7.10
N ALA A 78 -5.67 -16.37 6.35
CA ALA A 78 -4.71 -17.35 6.84
C ALA A 78 -3.27 -16.79 6.93
N THR A 79 -2.95 -15.76 6.13
CA THR A 79 -1.57 -15.23 6.01
C THR A 79 -1.38 -13.88 6.68
N PHE A 80 -2.46 -13.12 6.91
CA PHE A 80 -2.37 -11.70 7.28
C PHE A 80 -1.46 -11.42 8.49
N GLU A 81 -1.59 -12.19 9.57
CA GLU A 81 -0.76 -11.98 10.77
C GLU A 81 0.72 -12.26 10.50
N ALA A 82 1.03 -13.26 9.67
CA ALA A 82 2.40 -13.58 9.28
C ALA A 82 2.97 -12.49 8.35
N ASP A 83 2.19 -12.01 7.39
CA ASP A 83 2.57 -10.95 6.46
C ASP A 83 2.84 -9.64 7.23
N LEU A 84 1.97 -9.29 8.18
CA LEU A 84 2.12 -8.11 9.02
C LEU A 84 3.33 -8.20 9.94
N ALA A 85 3.58 -9.38 10.54
CA ALA A 85 4.76 -9.60 11.36
C ALA A 85 6.05 -9.46 10.54
N LEU A 86 6.08 -10.02 9.33
CA LEU A 86 7.22 -9.90 8.42
C LEU A 86 7.43 -8.44 7.97
N ALA A 87 6.35 -7.72 7.65
CA ALA A 87 6.41 -6.31 7.26
C ALA A 87 7.07 -5.43 8.32
N ARG A 88 6.73 -5.64 9.60
CA ARG A 88 7.27 -4.93 10.77
C ARG A 88 8.71 -5.30 11.13
N SER A 89 9.20 -6.44 10.64
CA SER A 89 10.52 -6.95 11.01
C SER A 89 11.66 -6.17 10.33
N GLY A 90 12.88 -6.36 10.82
CA GLY A 90 14.11 -5.89 10.15
C GLY A 90 14.60 -6.80 9.01
N ALA A 91 13.76 -7.71 8.49
CA ALA A 91 14.12 -8.53 7.34
C ALA A 91 14.46 -7.66 6.12
N PRO A 92 15.35 -8.11 5.22
CA PRO A 92 15.64 -7.38 3.99
C PRO A 92 14.37 -7.07 3.21
N ASP A 93 14.25 -5.85 2.68
CA ASP A 93 13.12 -5.48 1.81
C ASP A 93 13.02 -6.44 0.61
N ALA A 94 14.18 -6.92 0.16
CA ALA A 94 14.30 -7.95 -0.86
C ALA A 94 13.44 -9.20 -0.54
N ASP A 95 13.41 -9.62 0.72
CA ASP A 95 12.71 -10.82 1.17
C ASP A 95 11.23 -10.54 1.38
N LYS A 96 10.90 -9.34 1.89
CA LYS A 96 9.51 -8.89 2.07
C LYS A 96 8.76 -8.84 0.75
N PHE A 97 9.35 -8.27 -0.31
CA PHE A 97 8.74 -8.26 -1.65
C PHE A 97 8.50 -9.68 -2.19
N ARG A 98 9.43 -10.61 -1.97
CA ARG A 98 9.26 -12.00 -2.41
C ARG A 98 8.17 -12.71 -1.61
N CYS A 99 8.18 -12.59 -0.29
CA CYS A 99 7.28 -13.33 0.58
C CYS A 99 5.85 -12.77 0.63
N ILE A 100 5.71 -11.44 0.67
CA ILE A 100 4.42 -10.77 0.83
C ILE A 100 3.76 -10.51 -0.53
N LEU A 101 4.55 -10.04 -1.52
CA LEU A 101 4.03 -9.63 -2.83
C LEU A 101 4.30 -10.65 -3.94
N GLY A 102 5.06 -11.72 -3.65
CA GLY A 102 5.33 -12.78 -4.62
C GLY A 102 6.27 -12.39 -5.76
N TYR A 103 7.01 -11.29 -5.63
CA TYR A 103 7.90 -10.81 -6.70
C TYR A 103 9.10 -11.73 -6.87
N GLY A 104 9.61 -11.82 -8.10
CA GLY A 104 10.76 -12.69 -8.42
C GLY A 104 10.39 -14.16 -8.59
N ASP A 105 9.10 -14.50 -8.53
CA ASP A 105 8.60 -15.81 -8.91
C ASP A 105 8.69 -16.01 -10.44
N PRO A 106 9.38 -17.06 -10.94
CA PRO A 106 9.48 -17.33 -12.36
C PRO A 106 8.13 -17.50 -13.08
N GLU A 107 7.10 -17.95 -12.37
CA GLU A 107 5.76 -18.16 -12.93
C GLU A 107 4.93 -16.88 -12.96
N GLU A 108 5.42 -15.77 -12.38
CA GLU A 108 4.70 -14.51 -12.27
C GLU A 108 4.19 -14.00 -13.63
N ALA A 109 5.02 -14.06 -14.66
CA ALA A 109 4.67 -13.59 -16.01
C ALA A 109 3.53 -14.38 -16.67
N SER A 110 3.26 -15.59 -16.17
CA SER A 110 2.19 -16.46 -16.66
C SER A 110 0.90 -16.36 -15.87
N ARG A 111 0.89 -15.63 -14.74
CA ARG A 111 -0.31 -15.47 -13.92
C ARG A 111 -1.35 -14.61 -14.64
N PRO A 112 -2.63 -15.03 -14.67
CA PRO A 112 -3.71 -14.19 -15.18
C PRO A 112 -3.82 -12.89 -14.36
N ASP A 113 -4.12 -11.78 -15.04
CA ASP A 113 -4.45 -10.52 -14.38
C ASP A 113 -5.73 -10.71 -13.52
N PRO A 114 -5.63 -10.67 -12.18
CA PRO A 114 -6.77 -10.89 -11.31
C PRO A 114 -7.84 -9.80 -11.46
N LEU A 115 -7.47 -8.62 -11.97
CA LEU A 115 -8.39 -7.49 -12.18
C LEU A 115 -9.16 -7.58 -13.50
N ALA A 116 -8.69 -8.38 -14.45
CA ALA A 116 -9.27 -8.45 -15.80
C ALA A 116 -10.74 -8.93 -15.81
N ALA A 117 -11.13 -9.73 -14.81
CA ALA A 117 -12.47 -10.30 -14.71
C ALA A 117 -13.47 -9.44 -13.92
N LEU A 118 -13.05 -8.29 -13.35
CA LEU A 118 -13.91 -7.49 -12.46
C LEU A 118 -15.16 -6.94 -13.15
N PHE A 119 -15.15 -6.79 -14.48
CA PHE A 119 -16.31 -6.37 -15.29
C PHE A 119 -17.05 -7.55 -15.95
N ALA A 120 -16.77 -8.80 -15.56
CA ALA A 120 -17.49 -9.95 -16.09
C ALA A 120 -18.98 -9.95 -15.68
N ASP A 121 -19.32 -9.35 -14.53
CA ASP A 121 -20.69 -9.18 -14.08
C ASP A 121 -21.36 -8.01 -14.83
N ARG A 122 -22.34 -8.35 -15.68
CA ARG A 122 -23.08 -7.38 -16.51
C ARG A 122 -24.19 -6.64 -15.76
N THR A 123 -24.40 -6.95 -14.48
CA THR A 123 -25.41 -6.30 -13.63
C THR A 123 -24.82 -5.15 -12.80
N ILE A 124 -23.51 -4.91 -12.91
CA ILE A 124 -22.83 -3.79 -12.24
C ILE A 124 -23.50 -2.47 -12.62
N ASP A 125 -23.94 -1.75 -11.60
CA ASP A 125 -24.54 -0.43 -11.80
C ASP A 125 -23.48 0.62 -12.17
N PRO A 126 -23.86 1.74 -12.82
CA PRO A 126 -22.89 2.74 -13.29
C PRO A 126 -21.99 3.34 -12.19
N VAL A 127 -22.49 3.50 -10.96
CA VAL A 127 -21.71 4.09 -9.85
C VAL A 127 -20.65 3.09 -9.39
N THR A 128 -21.04 1.82 -9.20
CA THR A 128 -20.09 0.75 -8.86
C THR A 128 -19.08 0.55 -9.99
N GLY A 129 -19.52 0.61 -11.25
CA GLY A 129 -18.64 0.47 -12.41
C GLY A 129 -17.59 1.57 -12.51
N ALA A 130 -17.96 2.83 -12.24
CA ALA A 130 -17.02 3.95 -12.21
C ALA A 130 -15.97 3.79 -11.09
N LEU A 131 -16.41 3.35 -9.90
CA LEU A 131 -15.52 3.07 -8.77
C LEU A 131 -14.52 1.95 -9.10
N LEU A 132 -14.99 0.83 -9.65
CA LEU A 132 -14.15 -0.29 -10.08
C LEU A 132 -13.15 0.14 -11.18
N GLY A 133 -13.59 0.97 -12.12
CA GLY A 133 -12.72 1.47 -13.19
C GLY A 133 -11.54 2.29 -12.66
N ARG A 134 -11.79 3.21 -11.71
CA ARG A 134 -10.72 3.97 -11.04
C ARG A 134 -9.82 3.05 -10.23
N PHE A 135 -10.40 2.18 -9.41
CA PHE A 135 -9.67 1.20 -8.60
C PHE A 135 -8.67 0.42 -9.46
N ILE A 136 -9.12 -0.20 -10.57
CA ILE A 136 -8.26 -0.98 -11.45
C ILE A 136 -7.10 -0.16 -12.04
N ALA A 137 -7.37 1.09 -12.42
CA ALA A 137 -6.33 1.96 -12.97
C ALA A 137 -5.27 2.31 -11.91
N GLU A 138 -5.71 2.57 -10.68
CA GLU A 138 -4.84 2.88 -9.55
C GLU A 138 -4.06 1.66 -9.08
N GLU A 139 -4.67 0.47 -9.04
CA GLU A 139 -3.99 -0.78 -8.71
C GLU A 139 -2.85 -1.11 -9.65
N ARG A 140 -3.10 -0.99 -10.97
CA ARG A 140 -2.04 -1.18 -11.96
C ARG A 140 -0.93 -0.14 -11.83
N ASP A 141 -1.24 1.07 -11.37
CA ASP A 141 -0.24 2.09 -11.10
C ASP A 141 0.57 1.80 -9.83
N SER A 142 -0.09 1.38 -8.75
CA SER A 142 0.53 0.93 -7.51
C SER A 142 1.48 -0.24 -7.78
N GLU A 143 1.05 -1.23 -8.56
CA GLU A 143 1.89 -2.35 -8.96
C GLU A 143 3.13 -1.90 -9.75
N ARG A 144 2.98 -1.00 -10.73
CA ARG A 144 4.14 -0.45 -11.47
C ARG A 144 5.13 0.25 -10.55
N ARG A 145 4.65 1.03 -9.57
CA ARG A 145 5.49 1.70 -8.57
C ARG A 145 6.25 0.71 -7.70
N LEU A 146 5.55 -0.29 -7.16
CA LEU A 146 6.16 -1.33 -6.34
C LEU A 146 7.19 -2.15 -7.13
N ARG A 147 6.91 -2.49 -8.39
CA ARG A 147 7.87 -3.18 -9.26
C ARG A 147 9.10 -2.35 -9.58
N ALA A 148 8.92 -1.04 -9.80
CA ALA A 148 10.04 -0.14 -9.99
C ALA A 148 10.92 -0.06 -8.73
N ALA A 149 10.30 0.05 -7.55
CA ALA A 149 11.01 0.04 -6.27
C ALA A 149 11.75 -1.28 -6.02
N TRP A 150 11.11 -2.42 -6.29
CA TRP A 150 11.73 -3.75 -6.23
C TRP A 150 12.99 -3.86 -7.10
N ARG A 151 12.88 -3.46 -8.37
CA ARG A 151 14.01 -3.49 -9.32
C ARG A 151 15.13 -2.52 -8.95
N GLY A 152 14.81 -1.46 -8.22
CA GLY A 152 15.74 -0.45 -7.75
C GLY A 152 16.37 -0.75 -6.39
N LEU A 153 16.04 -1.89 -5.76
CA LEU A 153 16.70 -2.28 -4.53
C LEU A 153 18.20 -2.47 -4.75
N PRO A 154 19.05 -2.06 -3.79
CA PRO A 154 20.48 -2.34 -3.87
C PRO A 154 20.70 -3.85 -3.92
N ALA A 155 21.68 -4.30 -4.71
CA ALA A 155 22.11 -5.69 -4.67
C ALA A 155 22.51 -6.04 -3.23
N SER A 156 22.07 -7.19 -2.75
CA SER A 156 22.34 -7.67 -1.39
C SER A 156 23.85 -7.65 -1.12
N GLY A 157 24.37 -6.59 -0.48
CA GLY A 157 25.81 -6.41 -0.29
C GLY A 157 26.32 -4.97 -0.22
N ASP A 158 25.58 -3.97 -0.68
CA ASP A 158 25.96 -2.56 -0.46
C ASP A 158 25.20 -2.01 0.76
N PRO A 159 25.80 -1.98 1.97
CA PRO A 159 25.33 -1.01 2.94
C PRO A 159 25.46 0.35 2.27
N ALA A 160 24.42 1.17 2.35
CA ALA A 160 24.53 2.59 2.03
C ALA A 160 25.83 3.09 2.68
N GLY A 161 26.78 3.54 1.86
CA GLY A 161 28.20 3.72 2.21
C GLY A 161 28.48 4.87 3.17
N GLY A 162 27.89 4.80 4.36
CA GLY A 162 28.29 5.51 5.57
C GLY A 162 28.10 4.54 6.72
N THR A 163 29.16 4.21 7.41
CA THR A 163 29.09 3.42 8.64
C THR A 163 28.22 4.16 9.67
N ASP A 164 27.65 3.47 10.66
CA ASP A 164 26.95 4.13 11.77
C ASP A 164 27.85 5.20 12.44
N ASP A 165 29.17 5.00 12.38
CA ASP A 165 30.18 5.96 12.85
C ASP A 165 30.22 7.23 11.97
N ASP A 166 30.09 7.10 10.65
CA ASP A 166 30.00 8.23 9.72
C ASP A 166 28.71 9.04 9.95
N LEU A 167 27.58 8.36 10.17
CA LEU A 167 26.30 9.01 10.49
C LEU A 167 26.34 9.72 11.84
N LEU A 168 26.92 9.09 12.88
CA LEU A 168 27.11 9.71 14.18
C LEU A 168 28.03 10.92 14.10
N SER A 169 29.09 10.84 13.30
CA SER A 169 30.01 11.95 13.05
C SER A 169 29.29 13.11 12.35
N GLU A 170 28.50 12.84 11.30
CA GLU A 170 27.74 13.87 10.59
C GLU A 170 26.71 14.56 11.50
N VAL A 171 26.01 13.80 12.34
CA VAL A 171 25.07 14.33 13.33
C VAL A 171 25.78 15.21 14.35
N ALA A 172 26.93 14.78 14.86
CA ALA A 172 27.73 15.56 15.81
C ALA A 172 28.18 16.90 15.22
N GLU A 173 28.71 16.89 13.99
CA GLU A 173 29.09 18.13 13.30
C GLU A 173 27.91 19.08 13.10
N ARG A 174 26.73 18.54 12.82
CA ARG A 174 25.52 19.34 12.60
C ARG A 174 25.02 19.98 13.89
N ILE A 175 25.15 19.30 15.03
CA ILE A 175 24.89 19.84 16.37
C ILE A 175 25.88 20.96 16.71
N ASP A 176 27.17 20.78 16.40
CA ASP A 176 28.19 21.80 16.64
C ASP A 176 27.93 23.07 15.81
N ARG A 177 27.56 22.92 14.53
CA ARG A 177 27.17 24.05 13.67
C ARG A 177 25.94 24.80 14.20
N LEU A 178 24.92 24.07 14.65
CA LEU A 178 23.73 24.68 15.26
C LEU A 178 24.08 25.43 16.55
N THR A 179 24.93 24.85 17.39
CA THR A 179 25.38 25.47 18.65
C THR A 179 26.14 26.76 18.38
N ALA A 180 27.07 26.75 17.42
CA ALA A 180 27.80 27.96 17.01
C ALA A 180 26.86 29.06 16.49
N THR A 181 25.90 28.70 15.64
CA THR A 181 24.92 29.64 15.08
C THR A 181 24.04 30.25 16.18
N LEU A 182 23.62 29.45 17.16
CA LEU A 182 22.84 29.94 18.30
C LEU A 182 23.63 30.93 19.15
N GLU A 183 24.91 30.68 19.39
CA GLU A 183 25.78 31.60 20.13
C GLU A 183 26.02 32.91 19.36
N GLU A 184 26.15 32.86 18.04
CA GLU A 184 26.21 34.06 17.20
C GLU A 184 24.92 34.88 17.26
N LEU A 185 23.75 34.22 17.13
CA LEU A 185 22.45 34.88 17.25
C LEU A 185 22.24 35.51 18.65
N LYS A 186 22.69 34.84 19.72
CA LYS A 186 22.65 35.41 21.09
C LYS A 186 23.51 36.66 21.22
N ARG A 187 24.63 36.74 20.49
CA ARG A 187 25.51 37.93 20.48
C ARG A 187 24.90 39.09 19.71
N LEU A 188 24.21 38.82 18.60
CA LEU A 188 23.52 39.84 17.79
C LEU A 188 22.28 40.44 18.49
N ARG A 189 21.76 39.77 19.52
CA ARG A 189 20.57 40.19 20.28
C ARG A 189 20.90 40.97 21.56
N ARG A 190 22.17 41.34 21.77
CA ARG A 190 22.63 42.29 22.80
C ARG A 190 22.88 43.65 22.17
#